data_AF-A0A2U3KX55-F1
#
_entry.id   AF-A0A2U3KX55-F1
#
_cell.length_a   1.000
_cell.length_b   1.000
_cell.length_c   1.000
_cell.angle_alpha   90.00
_cell.angle_beta   90.00
_cell.angle_gamma   90.00
#
_symmetry.space_group_name_H-M   'P 1'
#
loop_
_entity.id
_entity.type
_entity.pdbx_description
1 polymer ?
#
loop_
_entity_poly.entity_id
_entity_poly.type
_entity_poly.pdbx_seq_one_letter_code
_entity_poly.pdbx_strand_id
1 'polypeptide(L)'
;MAKPSAGRSGRIVRSSGNVFADLGFADADERQTKVRLALAINDVLQRRGLSQGKAAEQLGINQPKVSALSKYRLGGFSVERLMRFLTSLNQDVEIVIRNKPRTRRAGRVFVTAA
;
A
#
# COMPACT_ATOMS: atom_id res chain seq x y z
N MET A 1 -23.01 -16.11 38.93
CA MET A 1 -21.68 -15.49 38.82
C MET A 1 -20.99 -16.03 37.58
N ALA A 2 -20.74 -15.18 36.58
CA ALA A 2 -20.07 -15.58 35.34
C ALA A 2 -18.59 -15.84 35.60
N LYS A 3 -18.08 -17.01 35.16
CA LYS A 3 -16.67 -17.37 35.24
C LYS A 3 -15.86 -16.43 34.32
N PRO A 4 -14.68 -15.93 34.75
CA PRO A 4 -13.84 -15.10 33.90
C PRO A 4 -13.30 -15.97 32.77
N SER A 5 -13.44 -15.51 31.52
CA SER A 5 -12.84 -16.18 30.38
C SER A 5 -11.33 -16.07 30.49
N ALA A 6 -10.66 -17.23 30.56
CA ALA A 6 -9.22 -17.32 30.52
C ALA A 6 -8.70 -16.59 29.28
N GLY A 7 -7.80 -15.62 29.50
CA GLY A 7 -7.18 -14.85 28.44
C GLY A 7 -6.60 -15.78 27.38
N ARG A 8 -7.01 -15.60 26.12
CA ARG A 8 -6.35 -16.21 24.97
C ARG A 8 -4.91 -15.70 24.93
N SER A 9 -4.01 -16.44 25.56
CA SER A 9 -2.56 -16.25 25.43
C SER A 9 -2.13 -16.69 24.03
N GLY A 10 -2.48 -15.91 23.02
CA GLY A 10 -1.90 -16.04 21.69
C GLY A 10 -0.44 -15.59 21.74
N ARG A 11 0.47 -16.38 21.15
CA ARG A 11 1.87 -15.99 21.01
C ARG A 11 1.95 -14.71 20.15
N ILE A 12 2.32 -13.58 20.76
CA ILE A 12 2.52 -12.31 20.06
C ILE A 12 3.87 -12.39 19.32
N VAL A 13 3.86 -12.22 18.00
CA VAL A 13 5.06 -12.23 17.15
C VAL A 13 5.28 -10.83 16.59
N ARG A 14 6.51 -10.31 16.72
CA ARG A 14 6.88 -9.01 16.15
C ARG A 14 6.87 -9.10 14.62
N SER A 15 6.18 -8.17 13.96
CA SER A 15 6.13 -8.11 12.49
C SER A 15 7.51 -7.86 11.89
N SER A 16 7.78 -8.45 10.72
CA SER A 16 8.96 -8.15 9.91
C SER A 16 8.95 -6.73 9.30
N GLY A 17 7.83 -6.02 9.44
CA GLY A 17 7.55 -4.78 8.73
C GLY A 17 6.86 -5.00 7.39
N ASN A 18 6.66 -6.26 6.96
CA ASN A 18 5.79 -6.65 5.84
C ASN A 18 4.78 -7.70 6.32
N VAL A 19 3.53 -7.28 6.57
CA VAL A 19 2.47 -8.19 7.02
C VAL A 19 2.17 -9.29 6.00
N PHE A 20 2.37 -9.05 4.71
CA PHE A 20 2.17 -10.08 3.69
C PHE A 20 3.25 -11.16 3.75
N ALA A 21 4.48 -10.78 4.08
CA ALA A 21 5.55 -11.75 4.29
C ALA A 21 5.31 -12.55 5.58
N ASP A 22 4.85 -11.88 6.64
CA ASP A 22 4.51 -12.52 7.91
C ASP A 22 3.38 -13.56 7.75
N LEU A 23 2.49 -13.35 6.78
CA LEU A 23 1.39 -14.25 6.43
C LEU A 23 1.75 -15.29 5.34
N GLY A 24 2.98 -15.28 4.81
CA GLY A 24 3.46 -16.28 3.86
C GLY A 24 3.01 -16.08 2.40
N PHE A 25 2.61 -14.87 2.01
CA PHE A 25 2.28 -14.59 0.60
C PHE A 25 3.55 -14.60 -0.26
N ALA A 26 3.53 -15.32 -1.39
CA ALA A 26 4.67 -15.38 -2.32
C ALA A 26 4.96 -14.03 -2.99
N ASP A 27 3.93 -13.21 -3.20
CA ASP A 27 3.98 -11.87 -3.79
C ASP A 27 3.99 -10.76 -2.71
N ALA A 28 4.49 -11.07 -1.51
CA ALA A 28 4.44 -10.16 -0.35
C ALA A 28 5.03 -8.77 -0.62
N ASP A 29 6.16 -8.68 -1.32
CA ASP A 29 6.84 -7.41 -1.60
C ASP A 29 6.04 -6.56 -2.60
N GLU A 30 5.43 -7.19 -3.61
CA GLU A 30 4.57 -6.51 -4.57
C GLU A 30 3.31 -5.98 -3.89
N ARG A 31 2.64 -6.81 -3.07
CA ARG A 31 1.46 -6.41 -2.30
C ARG A 31 1.76 -5.22 -1.39
N GLN A 32 2.88 -5.27 -0.67
CA GLN A 32 3.30 -4.18 0.20
C GLN A 32 3.55 -2.89 -0.61
N THR A 33 4.24 -2.99 -1.73
CA THR A 33 4.53 -1.85 -2.61
C THR A 33 3.23 -1.21 -3.11
N LYS A 34 2.29 -2.03 -3.62
CA LYS A 34 0.98 -1.54 -4.08
C LYS A 34 0.21 -0.83 -2.97
N VAL A 35 0.15 -1.41 -1.77
CA VAL A 35 -0.56 -0.81 -0.64
C VAL A 35 0.06 0.53 -0.25
N ARG A 36 1.39 0.63 -0.19
CA ARG A 36 2.06 1.89 0.13
C ARG A 36 1.81 2.98 -0.92
N LEU A 37 1.84 2.64 -2.21
CA LEU A 37 1.49 3.58 -3.27
C LEU A 37 0.03 4.00 -3.21
N ALA A 38 -0.89 3.05 -3.01
CA ALA A 38 -2.31 3.33 -2.87
C ALA A 38 -2.62 4.22 -1.66
N LEU A 39 -1.90 4.02 -0.54
CA LEU A 39 -1.98 4.91 0.63
C LEU A 39 -1.61 6.35 0.26
N ALA A 40 -0.48 6.55 -0.43
CA ALA A 40 -0.06 7.87 -0.88
C ALA A 40 -1.07 8.51 -1.84
N ILE A 41 -1.63 7.74 -2.78
CA ILE A 41 -2.67 8.25 -3.69
C ILE A 41 -3.93 8.66 -2.92
N ASN A 42 -4.44 7.78 -2.05
CA ASN A 42 -5.67 8.04 -1.29
C ASN A 42 -5.51 9.24 -0.36
N ASP A 43 -4.34 9.43 0.24
CA ASP A 43 -4.03 10.60 1.05
C ASP A 43 -4.08 11.90 0.23
N VAL A 44 -3.47 11.91 -0.97
CA VAL A 44 -3.55 13.09 -1.86
C VAL A 44 -4.99 13.38 -2.31
N LEU A 45 -5.76 12.34 -2.66
CA LEU A 45 -7.17 12.51 -3.04
C LEU A 45 -8.00 13.06 -1.87
N GLN A 46 -7.75 12.58 -0.65
CA GLN A 46 -8.43 13.03 0.57
C GLN A 46 -8.07 14.48 0.90
N ARG A 47 -6.78 14.85 0.88
CA ARG A 47 -6.32 16.23 1.12
C ARG A 47 -6.91 17.22 0.13
N ARG A 48 -7.17 16.81 -1.11
CA ARG A 48 -7.80 17.63 -2.14
C ARG A 48 -9.34 17.64 -2.08
N GLY A 49 -9.96 16.84 -1.21
CA GLY A 49 -11.41 16.77 -1.07
C GLY A 49 -12.13 16.32 -2.35
N LEU A 50 -11.48 15.50 -3.19
CA LEU A 50 -12.05 15.10 -4.47
C LEU A 50 -13.17 14.08 -4.30
N SER A 51 -14.29 14.30 -4.97
CA SER A 51 -15.31 13.26 -5.11
C SER A 51 -14.77 12.11 -5.97
N GLN A 52 -15.37 10.92 -5.85
CA GLN A 52 -14.96 9.77 -6.67
C GLN A 52 -15.07 10.05 -8.18
N GLY A 53 -16.03 10.87 -8.61
CA GLY A 53 -16.18 11.28 -10.01
C GLY A 53 -15.03 12.19 -10.46
N LYS A 54 -14.69 13.21 -9.69
CA LYS A 54 -13.55 14.09 -10.01
C LYS A 54 -12.22 13.34 -9.98
N ALA A 55 -12.05 12.42 -9.03
CA ALA A 55 -10.89 11.54 -9.00
C ALA A 55 -10.83 10.61 -10.22
N ALA A 56 -11.98 10.13 -10.72
CA ALA A 56 -12.06 9.30 -11.92
C ALA A 56 -11.57 10.06 -13.16
N GLU A 57 -12.03 11.30 -13.33
CA GLU A 57 -11.58 12.20 -14.40
C GLU A 57 -10.08 12.49 -14.29
N GLN A 58 -9.60 12.91 -13.11
CA GLN A 58 -8.20 13.26 -12.90
C GLN A 58 -7.25 12.07 -13.08
N LEU A 59 -7.65 10.87 -12.66
CA LEU A 59 -6.83 9.66 -12.79
C LEU A 59 -7.03 8.93 -14.13
N GLY A 60 -7.93 9.40 -15.01
CA GLY A 60 -8.23 8.77 -16.29
C GLY A 60 -8.74 7.33 -16.15
N ILE A 61 -9.58 7.07 -15.14
CA ILE A 61 -10.19 5.75 -14.88
C ILE A 61 -11.68 5.88 -14.62
N ASN A 62 -12.40 4.76 -14.66
CA ASN A 62 -13.81 4.78 -14.29
C ASN A 62 -14.00 4.83 -12.76
N GLN A 63 -15.18 5.29 -12.33
CA GLN A 63 -15.54 5.41 -10.91
C GLN A 63 -15.44 4.08 -10.12
N PRO A 64 -15.80 2.90 -10.68
CA PRO A 64 -15.57 1.62 -10.00
C PRO A 64 -14.09 1.37 -9.64
N LYS A 65 -13.15 1.72 -10.53
CA LYS A 65 -11.70 1.61 -10.24
C LYS A 65 -11.27 2.60 -9.16
N VAL A 66 -11.81 3.82 -9.13
CA VAL A 66 -11.56 4.76 -8.01
C VAL A 66 -12.06 4.18 -6.69
N SER A 67 -13.26 3.60 -6.68
CA SER A 67 -13.82 2.93 -5.50
C SER A 67 -12.93 1.76 -5.06
N ALA A 68 -12.46 0.93 -5.99
CA ALA A 68 -11.53 -0.16 -5.70
C ALA A 68 -10.21 0.34 -5.09
N LEU A 69 -9.64 1.43 -5.62
CA LEU A 69 -8.43 2.07 -5.10
C LEU A 69 -8.62 2.60 -3.67
N SER A 70 -9.74 3.29 -3.42
CA SER A 70 -10.08 3.82 -2.08
C SER A 70 -10.29 2.73 -1.03
N LYS A 71 -10.73 1.54 -1.46
CA LYS A 71 -10.97 0.36 -0.62
C LYS A 71 -9.79 -0.62 -0.58
N TYR A 72 -8.63 -0.24 -1.10
CA TYR A 72 -7.43 -1.08 -1.19
C TYR A 72 -7.65 -2.43 -1.90
N ARG A 73 -8.59 -2.49 -2.84
CA ARG A 73 -8.81 -3.64 -3.72
C ARG A 73 -7.86 -3.55 -4.91
N LEU A 74 -6.58 -3.86 -4.67
CA LEU A 74 -5.48 -3.53 -5.58
C LEU A 74 -5.15 -4.61 -6.63
N GLY A 75 -5.88 -5.73 -6.67
CA GLY A 75 -5.59 -6.84 -7.58
C GLY A 75 -5.59 -6.46 -9.07
N GLY A 76 -6.39 -5.46 -9.46
CA GLY A 76 -6.46 -4.96 -10.84
C GLY A 76 -5.49 -3.82 -11.17
N PHE A 77 -4.56 -3.47 -10.28
CA PHE A 77 -3.61 -2.37 -10.47
C PHE A 77 -2.18 -2.90 -10.47
N SER A 78 -1.40 -2.52 -11.48
CA SER A 78 0.05 -2.72 -11.46
C SER A 78 0.72 -1.62 -10.63
N VAL A 79 1.94 -1.89 -10.14
CA VAL A 79 2.78 -0.90 -9.45
C VAL A 79 3.00 0.33 -10.33
N GLU A 80 3.35 0.10 -11.60
CA GLU A 80 3.55 1.15 -12.60
C GLU A 80 2.31 2.04 -12.78
N ARG A 81 1.11 1.46 -12.79
CA ARG A 81 -0.14 2.23 -12.90
C ARG A 81 -0.38 3.11 -11.67
N LEU A 82 -0.05 2.62 -10.47
CA LEU A 82 -0.15 3.41 -9.25
C LEU A 82 0.86 4.56 -9.24
N MET A 83 2.09 4.35 -9.73
CA MET A 83 3.07 5.43 -9.91
C MET A 83 2.55 6.50 -10.89
N ARG A 84 1.92 6.08 -12.00
CA ARG A 84 1.29 7.01 -12.96
C ARG A 84 0.17 7.85 -12.32
N PHE A 85 -0.61 7.26 -11.40
CA PHE A 85 -1.62 8.01 -10.66
C PHE A 85 -1.00 9.09 -9.78
N LEU A 86 0.10 8.80 -9.08
CA LEU A 86 0.82 9.80 -8.30
C LEU A 86 1.30 10.97 -9.18
N THR A 87 1.87 10.68 -10.35
CA THR A 87 2.29 11.73 -11.29
C THR A 87 1.12 12.54 -11.83
N SER A 88 -0.04 11.94 -12.12
CA SER A 88 -1.27 12.69 -12.52
C SER A 88 -1.85 13.55 -11.39
N LEU A 89 -1.46 13.23 -10.15
CA LEU A 89 -1.79 14.01 -8.97
C LEU A 89 -0.68 15.02 -8.63
N ASN A 90 0.24 15.34 -9.55
CA ASN A 90 1.35 16.26 -9.33
C ASN A 90 2.21 15.84 -8.12
N GLN A 91 2.48 14.54 -8.00
CA GLN A 91 3.45 14.01 -7.04
C GLN A 91 4.61 13.41 -7.82
N ASP A 92 5.83 13.79 -7.43
CA ASP A 92 7.04 13.22 -8.00
C ASP A 92 7.28 11.82 -7.42
N VAL A 93 7.71 10.89 -8.27
CA VAL A 93 8.10 9.54 -7.87
C VAL A 93 9.58 9.38 -8.11
N GLU A 94 10.35 9.37 -7.03
CA GLU A 94 11.79 9.10 -7.07
C GLU A 94 12.07 7.62 -6.80
N ILE A 95 12.84 6.97 -7.68
CA ILE A 95 13.30 5.59 -7.50
C ILE A 95 14.78 5.59 -7.14
N VAL A 96 15.06 5.39 -5.85
CA VAL A 96 16.43 5.39 -5.31
C VAL A 96 16.99 3.97 -5.25
N ILE A 97 17.99 3.68 -6.08
CA ILE A 97 18.70 2.39 -6.09
C ILE A 97 19.95 2.48 -5.21
N ARG A 98 20.04 1.62 -4.19
CA ARG A 98 21.16 1.57 -3.24
C ARG A 98 21.56 0.14 -2.91
N ASN A 99 22.83 -0.05 -2.57
CA ASN A 99 23.32 -1.33 -2.06
C ASN A 99 22.59 -1.71 -0.77
N LYS A 100 22.21 -2.99 -0.65
CA LYS A 100 21.64 -3.50 0.61
C LYS A 100 22.68 -3.43 1.73
N PRO A 101 22.27 -3.20 2.99
CA PRO A 101 23.15 -3.39 4.13
C PRO A 101 23.75 -4.80 4.14
N ARG A 102 25.02 -4.93 4.54
CA ARG A 102 25.72 -6.24 4.61
C ARG A 102 24.98 -7.26 5.47
N THR A 103 24.24 -6.78 6.48
CA THR A 103 23.46 -7.60 7.41
C THR A 103 22.20 -8.23 6.79
N ARG A 104 21.74 -7.78 5.61
CA ARG A 104 20.52 -8.29 4.96
C ARG A 104 20.85 -9.30 3.86
N ARG A 105 20.05 -10.36 3.71
CA ARG A 105 20.25 -11.40 2.67
C ARG A 105 19.93 -10.90 1.25
N ALA A 106 18.82 -10.21 1.05
CA ALA A 106 18.37 -9.73 -0.26
C ALA A 106 18.07 -8.22 -0.28
N GLY A 107 18.00 -7.64 -1.48
CA GLY A 107 17.43 -6.31 -1.70
C GLY A 107 15.94 -6.29 -1.40
N ARG A 108 15.35 -5.09 -1.32
CA ARG A 108 13.90 -4.93 -1.17
C ARG A 108 13.43 -3.65 -1.84
N VAL A 109 12.20 -3.66 -2.33
CA VAL A 109 11.49 -2.44 -2.73
C VAL A 109 10.73 -1.93 -1.52
N PHE A 110 10.80 -0.63 -1.26
CA PHE A 110 9.99 0.01 -0.24
C PHE A 110 9.65 1.41 -0.70
N VAL A 111 8.49 1.90 -0.27
CA VAL A 111 7.96 3.21 -0.62
C VAL A 111 7.94 4.05 0.65
N THR A 112 8.50 5.26 0.55
CA THR A 112 8.47 6.26 1.60
C THR A 112 7.69 7.45 1.04
N ALA A 113 6.65 7.89 1.75
CA ALA A 113 6.02 9.18 1.45
C ALA A 113 6.80 10.25 2.23
N ALA A 114 7.20 11.32 1.53
CA ALA A 114 7.88 12.47 2.11
C ALA A 114 6.89 13.36 2.88
#